data_AF-A0A0Q8PUJ8-F1
#
_entry.id   AF-A0A0Q8PUJ8-F1
#
_cell.length_a   1.000
_cell.length_b   1.000
_cell.length_c   1.000
_cell.angle_alpha   90.00
_cell.angle_beta   90.00
_cell.angle_gamma   90.00
#
_symmetry.space_group_name_H-M   'P 1'
#
loop_
_entity.id
_entity.type
_entity.pdbx_description
1 polymer ?
#
loop_
_entity_poly.entity_id
_entity_poly.type
_entity_poly.pdbx_seq_one_letter_code
_entity_poly.pdbx_strand_id
1 'polypeptide(L)'
;MTSTVVRRLIALCSLVGVSALLVLVGTGTASADTPEPRPGSWEPKPDIDVLHAWLVLGGIPLLVFVVITILFVAPALARGEDLGINALEPENQWLGGPRKAAGELAAPDSEDSRAGGAGGSW
;
A
#
# COMPACT_ATOMS: atom_id res chain seq x y z
N MET A 1 -7.56 3.98 -23.05
CA MET A 1 -8.79 4.72 -22.70
C MET A 1 -9.08 4.52 -21.22
N THR A 2 -8.70 5.46 -20.35
CA THR A 2 -9.04 5.38 -18.91
C THR A 2 -10.54 5.58 -18.76
N SER A 3 -11.23 4.64 -18.10
CA SER A 3 -12.69 4.71 -17.95
C SER A 3 -13.08 6.02 -17.25
N THR A 4 -14.28 6.52 -17.54
CA THR A 4 -14.85 7.73 -16.92
C THR A 4 -14.83 7.66 -15.39
N VAL A 5 -14.86 6.45 -14.82
CA VAL A 5 -14.75 6.17 -13.39
C VAL A 5 -13.35 6.48 -12.86
N VAL A 6 -12.30 6.03 -13.55
CA VAL A 6 -10.90 6.34 -13.18
C VAL A 6 -10.65 7.84 -13.22
N ARG A 7 -11.19 8.53 -14.22
CA ARG A 7 -11.04 9.99 -14.36
C ARG A 7 -11.74 10.76 -13.22
N ARG A 8 -12.91 10.28 -12.79
CA ARG A 8 -13.66 10.85 -11.65
C ARG A 8 -12.97 10.57 -10.32
N LEU A 9 -12.42 9.36 -10.14
CA LEU A 9 -11.66 9.01 -8.94
C LEU A 9 -10.39 9.87 -8.81
N ILE A 10 -9.64 10.05 -9.89
CA ILE A 10 -8.46 10.94 -9.90
C ILE A 10 -8.87 12.38 -9.58
N ALA A 11 -9.95 12.89 -10.19
CA ALA A 11 -10.44 14.24 -9.91
C ALA A 11 -10.87 14.41 -8.44
N LEU A 12 -11.56 13.44 -7.87
CA LEU A 12 -11.96 13.45 -6.45
C LEU A 12 -10.75 13.39 -5.51
N CYS A 13 -9.80 12.49 -5.76
CA CYS A 13 -8.56 12.41 -4.98
C CYS A 13 -7.75 13.71 -5.08
N SER A 14 -7.71 14.34 -6.26
CA SER A 14 -7.03 15.61 -6.45
C SER A 14 -7.70 16.77 -5.70
N LEU A 15 -9.04 16.82 -5.67
CA LEU A 15 -9.79 17.84 -4.93
C LEU A 15 -9.60 17.70 -3.41
N VAL A 16 -9.65 16.46 -2.90
CA VAL A 16 -9.40 16.16 -1.49
C VAL A 16 -7.93 16.44 -1.12
N GLY A 17 -7.00 16.10 -2.00
CA GLY A 17 -5.58 16.41 -1.81
C GLY A 17 -5.33 17.92 -1.76
N VAL A 18 -5.94 18.68 -2.67
CA VAL A 18 -5.85 20.15 -2.71
C VAL A 18 -6.52 20.79 -1.50
N SER A 19 -7.69 20.31 -1.06
CA SER A 19 -8.34 20.85 0.13
C SER A 19 -7.55 20.55 1.40
N ALA A 20 -6.99 19.35 1.54
CA ALA A 20 -6.10 19.00 2.65
C ALA A 20 -4.83 19.87 2.64
N LEU A 21 -4.24 20.10 1.47
CA LEU A 21 -3.08 20.97 1.33
C LEU A 21 -3.42 22.44 1.65
N LEU A 22 -4.57 22.93 1.20
CA LEU A 22 -5.06 24.28 1.54
C LEU A 22 -5.36 24.43 3.03
N VAL A 23 -5.85 23.38 3.70
CA VAL A 23 -5.99 23.37 5.16
C VAL A 23 -4.60 23.44 5.80
N LEU A 24 -3.65 22.58 5.41
CA LEU A 24 -2.30 22.57 5.97
C LEU A 24 -1.55 23.90 5.76
N VAL A 25 -1.71 24.53 4.60
CA VAL A 25 -1.08 25.83 4.28
C VAL A 25 -1.85 27.00 4.89
N GLY A 26 -3.18 26.92 4.94
CA GLY A 26 -4.06 27.98 5.42
C GLY A 26 -4.20 28.02 6.95
N THR A 27 -4.00 26.90 7.64
CA THR A 27 -3.78 26.87 9.09
C THR A 27 -2.35 27.28 9.36
N GLY A 28 -2.06 28.58 9.21
CA GLY A 28 -0.88 29.16 9.85
C GLY A 28 -0.82 28.70 11.31
N THR A 29 0.40 28.52 11.83
CA THR A 29 0.61 28.10 13.23
C THR A 29 -0.38 28.85 14.13
N ALA A 30 -1.23 28.12 14.85
CA ALA A 30 -2.12 28.72 15.82
C ALA A 30 -1.26 29.44 16.86
N SER A 31 -1.01 30.73 16.62
CA SER A 31 -0.30 31.62 17.54
C SER A 31 -1.31 32.06 18.55
N ALA A 32 -1.59 31.15 19.49
CA ALA A 32 -2.19 31.57 20.74
C ALA A 32 -1.17 32.48 21.41
N ASP A 33 -1.61 33.69 21.80
CA ASP A 33 -0.83 34.63 22.59
C ASP A 33 -0.59 33.97 23.96
N THR A 34 0.47 33.15 24.01
CA THR A 34 0.76 32.29 25.14
C THR A 34 1.52 33.16 26.14
N PRO A 35 0.98 33.39 27.36
CA PRO A 35 1.67 34.21 28.33
C PRO A 35 3.05 33.64 28.61
N GLU A 36 4.08 34.48 28.58
CA GLU A 36 5.42 34.02 28.94
C GLU A 36 5.45 33.54 30.40
N PRO A 37 6.23 32.49 30.70
CA PRO A 37 6.43 32.01 32.06
C PRO A 37 6.86 33.13 33.02
N ARG A 38 6.18 33.25 34.15
CA ARG A 38 6.63 34.09 35.26
C ARG A 38 7.59 33.30 36.16
N PRO A 39 8.44 33.99 36.96
CA PRO A 39 9.23 33.31 37.98
C PRO A 39 8.34 32.44 38.90
N GLY A 40 8.57 31.13 38.93
CA GLY A 40 7.79 30.16 39.71
C GLY A 40 6.54 29.58 39.02
N SER A 41 6.33 29.85 37.73
CA SER A 41 5.24 29.25 36.95
C SER A 41 5.65 27.98 36.20
N TRP A 42 4.86 27.57 35.19
CA TRP A 42 5.18 26.48 34.28
C TRP A 42 6.46 26.76 33.48
N GLU A 43 7.09 25.69 33.02
CA GLU A 43 8.32 25.75 32.23
C GLU A 43 8.07 26.32 30.84
N PRO A 44 9.01 27.10 30.25
CA PRO A 44 8.88 27.58 28.88
C PRO A 44 8.65 26.42 27.91
N LYS A 45 7.80 26.67 26.90
CA LYS A 45 7.62 25.71 25.82
C LYS A 45 8.98 25.51 25.13
N PRO A 46 9.46 24.26 24.97
CA PRO A 46 10.68 24.01 24.23
C PRO A 46 10.46 24.30 22.75
N ASP A 47 11.50 24.83 22.10
CA ASP A 47 11.50 25.00 20.65
C ASP A 47 11.41 23.63 19.97
N ILE A 48 10.42 23.50 19.08
CA ILE A 48 10.20 22.27 18.31
C ILE A 48 10.85 22.45 16.94
N ASP A 49 11.83 21.61 16.64
CA ASP A 49 12.32 21.46 15.27
C ASP A 49 11.23 20.79 14.41
N VAL A 50 10.59 21.59 13.57
CA VAL A 50 9.50 21.16 12.69
C VAL A 50 9.99 20.13 11.66
N LEU A 51 11.22 20.25 11.17
CA LEU A 51 11.79 19.28 10.24
C LEU A 51 11.98 17.93 10.94
N HIS A 52 12.52 17.95 12.17
CA HIS A 52 12.63 16.74 12.98
C HIS A 52 11.27 16.07 13.20
N ALA A 53 10.23 16.83 13.54
CA ALA A 53 8.88 16.31 13.72
C ALA A 53 8.34 15.62 12.45
N TRP A 54 8.53 16.22 11.27
CA TRP A 54 8.12 15.61 10.00
C TRP A 54 8.93 14.35 9.65
N LEU A 55 10.23 14.35 9.92
CA LEU A 55 11.09 13.18 9.70
C LEU A 55 10.70 12.02 10.63
N VAL A 56 10.33 12.31 11.87
CA VAL A 56 9.85 11.28 12.80
C VAL A 56 8.48 10.75 12.36
N LEU A 57 7.54 11.64 12.04
CA LEU A 57 6.16 11.25 11.73
C LEU A 57 5.98 10.61 10.35
N GLY A 58 6.68 11.11 9.33
CA GLY A 58 6.58 10.62 7.95
C GLY A 58 7.81 9.87 7.47
N GLY A 59 9.00 10.37 7.83
CA GLY A 59 10.28 9.79 7.40
C GLY A 59 10.51 8.38 7.97
N ILE A 60 10.27 8.16 9.26
CA ILE A 60 10.45 6.84 9.88
C ILE A 60 9.49 5.80 9.28
N PRO A 61 8.16 6.04 9.20
CA PRO A 61 7.27 5.06 8.55
C PRO A 61 7.62 4.78 7.09
N LEU A 62 8.00 5.81 6.32
CA LEU A 62 8.42 5.64 4.93
C LEU A 62 9.71 4.81 4.84
N LEU A 63 10.69 5.07 5.69
CA LEU A 63 11.93 4.30 5.75
C LEU A 63 11.64 2.84 6.09
N VAL A 64 10.80 2.59 7.10
CA VAL A 64 10.38 1.23 7.48
C VAL A 64 9.70 0.52 6.32
N PHE A 65 8.79 1.20 5.61
CA PHE A 65 8.14 0.66 4.42
C PHE A 65 9.15 0.27 3.33
N VAL A 66 10.13 1.14 3.06
CA VAL A 66 11.18 0.87 2.07
C VAL A 66 12.04 -0.33 2.50
N VAL A 67 12.45 -0.39 3.77
CA VAL A 67 13.25 -1.50 4.30
C VAL A 67 12.49 -2.82 4.18
N ILE A 68 11.22 -2.85 4.61
CA ILE A 68 10.37 -4.05 4.47
C ILE A 68 10.22 -4.44 3.01
N THR A 69 9.98 -3.47 2.12
CA THR A 69 9.87 -3.73 0.67
C THR A 69 11.14 -4.34 0.12
N ILE A 70 12.31 -3.81 0.48
CA ILE A 70 13.60 -4.37 0.06
C ILE A 70 13.78 -5.79 0.59
N LEU A 71 13.51 -6.03 1.88
CA LEU A 71 13.63 -7.36 2.47
C LEU A 71 12.72 -8.39 1.80
N PHE A 72 11.55 -7.97 1.32
CA PHE A 72 10.59 -8.84 0.65
C PHE A 72 10.91 -9.04 -0.84
N VAL A 73 11.24 -7.95 -1.56
CA VAL A 73 11.39 -7.95 -3.02
C VAL A 73 12.80 -8.35 -3.46
N ALA A 74 13.84 -7.96 -2.71
CA ALA A 74 15.23 -8.20 -3.13
C ALA A 74 15.57 -9.70 -3.30
N PRO A 75 15.10 -10.64 -2.44
CA PRO A 75 15.37 -12.07 -2.65
C PRO A 75 14.71 -12.63 -3.92
N ALA A 76 13.51 -12.15 -4.27
CA ALA A 76 12.83 -12.56 -5.51
C ALA A 76 13.58 -12.04 -6.75
N LEU A 77 14.01 -10.78 -6.71
CA LEU A 77 14.83 -10.19 -7.78
C LEU A 77 16.19 -10.90 -7.92
N ALA A 78 16.83 -11.26 -6.81
CA ALA A 78 18.10 -12.02 -6.83
C ALA A 78 17.95 -13.43 -7.43
N ARG A 79 16.75 -14.02 -7.34
CA ARG A 79 16.39 -15.30 -7.97
C ARG A 79 15.97 -15.15 -9.44
N GLY A 80 15.79 -13.93 -9.93
CA GLY A 80 15.31 -13.66 -11.28
C GLY A 80 13.82 -13.92 -11.48
N GLU A 81 13.02 -13.90 -10.40
CA GLU A 81 11.57 -14.07 -10.47
C GLU A 81 10.90 -12.85 -11.14
N ASP A 82 9.88 -13.10 -11.97
CA ASP A 82 9.05 -12.03 -12.53
C ASP A 82 7.99 -11.60 -11.50
N LEU A 83 8.01 -10.32 -11.14
CA LEU A 83 7.08 -9.71 -10.17
C LEU A 83 5.99 -8.87 -10.86
N GLY A 84 5.85 -8.99 -12.18
CA GLY A 84 4.80 -8.33 -12.94
C GLY A 84 3.40 -8.77 -12.51
N ILE A 85 2.41 -7.89 -12.69
CA ILE A 85 0.99 -8.19 -12.39
C ILE A 85 0.49 -9.43 -13.15
N ASN A 86 1.08 -9.71 -14.32
CA ASN A 86 0.76 -10.87 -15.17
C ASN A 86 1.64 -12.10 -14.90
N ALA A 87 2.63 -11.99 -14.01
CA ALA A 87 3.58 -13.06 -13.71
C ALA A 87 3.05 -14.09 -12.70
N LEU A 88 1.89 -13.83 -12.09
CA LEU A 88 1.20 -14.79 -11.23
C LEU A 88 0.75 -15.98 -12.07
N GLU A 89 1.57 -17.03 -12.11
CA GLU A 89 1.22 -18.27 -12.81
C GLU A 89 -0.15 -18.78 -12.33
N PRO A 90 -1.05 -19.21 -13.25
CA PRO A 90 -2.40 -19.66 -12.91
C PRO A 90 -2.44 -20.76 -11.84
N GLU A 91 -1.37 -21.54 -11.74
CA GLU A 91 -1.15 -22.61 -10.76
C GLU A 91 -1.07 -22.13 -9.31
N ASN A 92 -0.74 -20.86 -9.05
CA ASN A 92 -0.71 -20.27 -7.70
C ASN A 92 -2.05 -19.66 -7.26
N GLN A 93 -3.10 -19.72 -8.10
CA GLN A 93 -4.40 -19.15 -7.78
C GLN A 93 -5.31 -20.20 -7.10
N TRP A 94 -5.78 -19.89 -5.88
CA TRP A 94 -6.72 -20.73 -5.11
C TRP A 94 -8.00 -21.08 -5.90
N LEU A 95 -8.42 -20.19 -6.81
CA LEU A 95 -9.59 -20.36 -7.65
C LEU A 95 -9.39 -21.41 -8.76
N GLY A 96 -8.19 -21.98 -8.92
CA GLY A 96 -7.91 -23.04 -9.88
C GLY A 96 -8.21 -22.59 -11.32
N GLY A 97 -7.68 -21.42 -11.72
CA GLY A 97 -7.86 -20.89 -13.06
C GLY A 97 -7.46 -21.89 -14.16
N PRO A 98 -7.91 -21.69 -15.42
CA PRO A 98 -7.71 -22.65 -16.49
C PRO A 98 -6.24 -23.08 -16.56
N ARG A 99 -5.97 -24.36 -16.30
CA ARG A 99 -4.62 -24.96 -16.27
C ARG A 99 -3.99 -25.07 -17.67
N LYS A 100 -4.53 -24.36 -18.66
CA LYS A 100 -4.34 -24.60 -20.08
C LYS A 100 -4.34 -23.28 -20.85
N ALA A 101 -3.42 -23.16 -21.80
CA ALA A 101 -3.38 -22.02 -22.70
C ALA A 101 -4.65 -21.96 -23.56
N ALA A 102 -5.00 -20.77 -24.05
CA ALA A 102 -6.17 -20.61 -24.92
C ALA A 102 -6.04 -21.52 -26.16
N GLY A 103 -6.90 -22.54 -26.27
CA GLY A 103 -6.91 -23.52 -27.36
C GLY A 103 -6.32 -24.89 -27.01
N GLU A 104 -5.80 -25.08 -25.80
CA GLU A 104 -5.27 -26.37 -25.38
C GLU A 104 -6.42 -27.26 -24.88
N LEU A 105 -6.69 -28.35 -25.61
CA LEU A 105 -7.71 -29.33 -25.25
C LEU A 105 -7.27 -30.14 -24.02
N ALA A 106 -8.23 -30.51 -23.18
CA ALA A 106 -7.96 -31.46 -22.11
C ALA A 106 -7.44 -32.78 -22.70
N ALA A 107 -6.39 -33.33 -22.11
CA ALA A 107 -5.96 -34.69 -22.45
C ALA A 107 -7.10 -35.66 -22.06
N PRO A 108 -7.32 -36.74 -22.81
CA PRO A 108 -8.29 -37.75 -22.42
C PRO A 108 -7.97 -38.29 -21.02
N ASP A 109 -8.99 -38.44 -20.18
CA ASP A 109 -8.83 -39.04 -18.87
C ASP A 109 -8.24 -40.45 -19.01
N SER A 110 -7.16 -40.72 -18.28
CA SER A 110 -6.56 -42.04 -18.17
C SER A 110 -7.10 -42.77 -16.94
N GLU A 111 -6.89 -44.09 -16.85
CA GLU A 111 -7.31 -44.88 -15.68
C GLU A 111 -6.66 -44.40 -14.36
N ASP A 112 -5.56 -43.65 -14.44
CA ASP A 112 -4.88 -43.02 -13.30
C ASP A 112 -5.39 -41.61 -12.98
N SER A 113 -6.43 -41.11 -13.66
CA SER A 113 -6.94 -39.74 -13.46
C SER A 113 -7.56 -39.58 -12.07
N ARG A 114 -6.84 -38.93 -11.15
CA ARG A 114 -7.24 -38.65 -9.75
C ARG A 114 -8.15 -37.42 -9.62
N ALA A 115 -8.73 -36.95 -10.72
CA ALA A 115 -9.57 -35.75 -10.75
C ALA A 115 -11.00 -36.06 -10.24
N GLY A 116 -11.18 -36.21 -8.93
CA GLY A 116 -12.52 -36.38 -8.36
C GLY A 116 -12.53 -36.82 -6.91
N GLY A 117 -13.05 -35.96 -6.03
CA GLY A 117 -13.25 -36.30 -4.62
C GLY A 117 -13.74 -35.10 -3.83
N ALA A 118 -15.07 -34.91 -3.78
CA ALA A 118 -15.71 -34.03 -2.82
C ALA A 118 -16.47 -34.92 -1.82
N GLY A 119 -16.06 -34.88 -0.55
CA GLY A 119 -16.69 -35.63 0.53
C GLY A 119 -17.15 -34.68 1.63
N GLY A 120 -18.40 -34.84 2.08
CA GLY A 120 -18.95 -34.15 3.24
C GLY A 120 -19.86 -35.10 4.00
N SER A 121 -19.69 -35.20 5.31
CA SER A 121 -20.66 -35.82 6.21
C SER A 121 -21.29 -34.71 7.05
N TRP A 122 -22.63 -34.75 7.15
CA TRP A 122 -23.43 -33.86 8.01
C TRP A 122 -23.16 -34.10 9.49
#